data_AF-A0A7S1K0T9-F1
#
_entry.id   AF-A0A7S1K0T9-F1
#
_cell.length_a   1.000
_cell.length_b   1.000
_cell.length_c   1.000
_cell.angle_alpha   90.00
_cell.angle_beta   90.00
_cell.angle_gamma   90.00
#
_symmetry.space_group_name_H-M   'P 1'
#
loop_
_entity.id
_entity.type
_entity.pdbx_description
1 polymer ?
#
loop_
_entity_poly.entity_id
_entity_poly.type
_entity_poly.pdbx_seq_one_letter_code
_entity_poly.pdbx_strand_id
1 'polypeptide(L)'
;GDFVGFARVFAGTLRKGMDLRVCGGVNDGAVDGADTDQQRTRIVRVLGLYLLMGRYLSEINEVPAGSICALSLADASTAPDGDNHEHEWTLSLTSVDRCITLSTTDDCPPFDNPYSKSNAAIVRVSVEPKHLQDFDAVARGLRLLQRADPSVELSVLDTGEYVIGCCGEVHLERCINDLSNLYARVPLNVSPPLVAIRESITSVPPTQQGDTSLSEALAKSVNFPPWATDRDKEKEKEKDKDKGEEDGEGKKAPPAAAAVEIGKGSVRVETANRRAVITLRAEPLPPEVVKWLDDNEGGIS
;
A
#
# COMPACT_ATOMS: atom_id res chain seq x y z
N GLY A 1 -2.71 -12.12 28.08
CA GLY A 1 -3.65 -13.23 27.88
C GLY A 1 -3.35 -13.76 26.51
N ASP A 2 -3.05 -15.04 26.42
CA ASP A 2 -2.59 -15.62 25.16
C ASP A 2 -3.76 -15.74 24.21
N PHE A 3 -3.53 -15.34 22.97
CA PHE A 3 -4.55 -15.38 21.93
C PHE A 3 -4.63 -16.79 21.38
N VAL A 4 -5.87 -17.28 21.28
CA VAL A 4 -6.17 -18.54 20.61
C VAL A 4 -6.71 -18.22 19.23
N GLY A 5 -6.14 -18.85 18.20
CA GLY A 5 -6.61 -18.73 16.83
C GLY A 5 -7.87 -19.55 16.63
N PHE A 6 -8.83 -19.02 15.89
CA PHE A 6 -10.01 -19.76 15.43
C PHE A 6 -9.70 -20.37 14.07
N ALA A 7 -9.92 -21.68 13.89
CA ALA A 7 -9.75 -22.30 12.58
C ALA A 7 -10.74 -23.43 12.30
N ARG A 8 -10.82 -23.74 11.02
CA ARG A 8 -11.58 -24.86 10.47
C ARG A 8 -10.63 -25.84 9.82
N VAL A 9 -10.77 -27.12 10.14
CA VAL A 9 -9.99 -28.19 9.50
C VAL A 9 -10.70 -28.58 8.20
N PHE A 10 -10.06 -28.36 7.05
CA PHE A 10 -10.64 -28.71 5.75
C PHE A 10 -10.36 -30.16 5.34
N ALA A 11 -9.17 -30.68 5.63
CA ALA A 11 -8.76 -32.03 5.25
C ALA A 11 -7.92 -32.68 6.35
N GLY A 12 -7.99 -34.01 6.45
CA GLY A 12 -7.19 -34.81 7.37
C GLY A 12 -7.63 -34.72 8.83
N THR A 13 -6.65 -34.82 9.74
CA THR A 13 -6.86 -34.75 11.19
C THR A 13 -5.75 -33.92 11.80
N LEU A 14 -6.12 -32.82 12.44
CA LEU A 14 -5.19 -31.93 13.12
C LEU A 14 -4.88 -32.50 14.51
N ARG A 15 -3.59 -32.59 14.87
CA ARG A 15 -3.14 -33.13 16.16
C ARG A 15 -2.24 -32.14 16.89
N LYS A 16 -2.27 -32.18 18.22
CA LYS A 16 -1.33 -31.45 19.07
C LYS A 16 0.11 -31.90 18.76
N GLY A 17 1.03 -30.95 18.62
CA GLY A 17 2.44 -31.20 18.30
C GLY A 17 2.75 -31.35 16.81
N MET A 18 1.79 -31.18 15.90
CA MET A 18 2.05 -31.20 14.45
C MET A 18 2.75 -29.92 13.98
N ASP A 19 3.70 -30.07 13.07
CA ASP A 19 4.25 -28.96 12.28
C ASP A 19 3.39 -28.73 11.04
N LEU A 20 3.00 -27.47 10.85
CA LEU A 20 2.22 -27.01 9.71
C LEU A 20 2.97 -25.89 9.02
N ARG A 21 2.93 -25.86 7.71
CA ARG A 21 3.46 -24.78 6.90
C ARG A 21 2.40 -23.72 6.68
N VAL A 22 2.79 -22.46 6.73
CA VAL A 22 1.94 -21.36 6.28
C VAL A 22 1.96 -21.30 4.76
N CYS A 23 0.78 -21.48 4.16
CA CYS A 23 0.55 -21.32 2.73
C CYS A 23 0.16 -19.86 2.45
N GLY A 24 0.93 -19.22 1.56
CA GLY A 24 0.80 -17.79 1.27
C GLY A 24 1.51 -16.94 2.33
N GLY A 25 2.45 -16.12 1.90
CA GLY A 25 3.03 -15.04 2.69
C GLY A 25 2.60 -13.70 2.09
N VAL A 26 2.53 -12.66 2.92
CA VAL A 26 2.32 -11.27 2.51
C VAL A 26 3.08 -10.98 1.22
N ASN A 27 2.31 -10.58 0.20
CA ASN A 27 2.65 -9.94 -1.08
C ASN A 27 1.95 -10.65 -2.25
N ASP A 28 0.61 -10.57 -2.28
CA ASP A 28 -0.14 -10.63 -3.54
C ASP A 28 0.26 -9.39 -4.38
N GLY A 29 1.46 -9.46 -4.96
CA GLY A 29 2.14 -8.38 -5.67
C GLY A 29 3.62 -8.66 -5.99
N ALA A 30 4.20 -9.78 -5.52
CA ALA A 30 5.55 -10.16 -5.94
C ALA A 30 5.56 -10.73 -7.37
N VAL A 31 5.82 -9.83 -8.31
CA VAL A 31 6.30 -10.11 -9.66
C VAL A 31 7.34 -11.22 -9.62
N ASP A 32 7.20 -12.19 -10.54
CA ASP A 32 8.17 -13.25 -10.79
C ASP A 32 9.60 -12.68 -10.87
N GLY A 33 10.39 -12.85 -9.81
CA GLY A 33 11.78 -12.40 -9.82
C GLY A 33 12.42 -12.24 -8.45
N ALA A 34 13.15 -13.28 -8.05
CA ALA A 34 14.38 -13.16 -7.25
C ALA A 34 14.29 -12.56 -5.84
N ASP A 35 13.50 -13.17 -4.94
CA ASP A 35 13.90 -13.42 -3.51
C ASP A 35 12.95 -14.40 -2.78
N THR A 36 12.22 -15.23 -3.53
CA THR A 36 10.98 -15.89 -3.07
C THR A 36 11.18 -17.11 -2.17
N ASP A 37 12.40 -17.61 -1.95
CA ASP A 37 12.60 -18.90 -1.29
C ASP A 37 12.56 -18.85 0.25
N GLN A 38 12.92 -17.73 0.87
CA GLN A 38 12.89 -17.62 2.34
C GLN A 38 11.49 -17.34 2.88
N GLN A 39 10.67 -16.54 2.18
CA GLN A 39 9.26 -16.33 2.55
C GLN A 39 8.40 -17.59 2.36
N ARG A 40 8.81 -18.53 1.50
CA ARG A 40 7.97 -19.68 1.12
C ARG A 40 7.76 -20.71 2.24
N THR A 41 8.57 -20.74 3.30
CA THR A 41 8.64 -21.90 4.21
C THR A 41 8.49 -21.57 5.69
N ARG A 42 7.59 -20.66 6.09
CA ARG A 42 7.30 -20.47 7.52
C ARG A 42 6.60 -21.72 8.08
N ILE A 43 7.25 -22.41 9.02
CA ILE A 43 6.71 -23.60 9.69
C ILE A 43 6.29 -23.24 11.11
N VAL A 44 5.10 -23.66 11.48
CA VAL A 44 4.42 -23.36 12.73
C VAL A 44 3.97 -24.68 13.38
N ARG A 45 4.36 -24.87 14.64
CA ARG A 45 4.01 -25.99 15.51
C ARG A 45 2.69 -25.72 16.23
N VAL A 46 1.80 -26.71 16.24
CA VAL A 46 0.55 -26.72 17.01
C VAL A 46 0.86 -27.02 18.48
N LEU A 47 0.79 -26.02 19.35
CA LEU A 47 1.06 -26.20 20.78
C LEU A 47 -0.14 -26.77 21.53
N GLY A 48 -1.36 -26.38 21.15
CA GLY A 48 -2.57 -26.80 21.84
C GLY A 48 -3.80 -26.71 20.95
N LEU A 49 -4.74 -27.61 21.14
CA LEU A 49 -6.03 -27.64 20.46
C LEU A 49 -7.15 -27.58 21.49
N TYR A 50 -8.16 -26.79 21.20
CA TYR A 50 -9.28 -26.57 22.10
C TYR A 50 -10.61 -26.60 21.36
N LEU A 51 -11.61 -27.22 21.97
CA LEU A 51 -13.00 -27.14 21.55
C LEU A 51 -13.67 -25.92 22.20
N LEU A 52 -14.31 -25.11 21.38
CA LEU A 52 -15.03 -23.90 21.81
C LEU A 52 -16.39 -24.28 22.39
N MET A 53 -16.52 -24.25 23.72
CA MET A 53 -17.77 -24.51 24.45
C MET A 53 -18.39 -23.18 24.93
N GLY A 54 -18.40 -22.17 24.06
CA GLY A 54 -18.88 -20.82 24.34
C GLY A 54 -17.96 -20.05 25.28
N ARG A 55 -18.22 -20.11 26.60
CA ARG A 55 -17.42 -19.42 27.62
C ARG A 55 -16.17 -20.20 28.06
N TYR A 56 -16.15 -21.50 27.79
CA TYR A 56 -15.08 -22.39 28.22
C TYR A 56 -14.36 -23.00 27.00
N LEU A 57 -13.07 -23.26 27.18
CA LEU A 57 -12.23 -23.97 26.22
C LEU A 57 -11.93 -25.36 26.79
N SER A 58 -12.26 -26.42 26.04
CA SER A 58 -11.91 -27.79 26.42
C SER A 58 -10.71 -28.24 25.62
N GLU A 59 -9.60 -28.57 26.27
CA GLU A 59 -8.40 -29.08 25.58
C GLU A 59 -8.67 -30.47 24.97
N ILE A 60 -8.16 -30.67 23.75
CA ILE A 60 -8.30 -31.91 22.98
C ILE A 60 -6.98 -32.23 22.26
N ASN A 61 -6.78 -33.50 21.93
CA ASN A 61 -5.54 -33.95 21.28
C ASN A 61 -5.63 -34.00 19.75
N GLU A 62 -6.84 -34.19 19.21
CA GLU A 62 -7.08 -34.34 17.78
C GLU A 62 -8.43 -33.74 17.35
N VAL A 63 -8.47 -33.21 16.12
CA VAL A 63 -9.66 -32.62 15.49
C VAL A 63 -9.79 -33.16 14.06
N PRO A 64 -10.90 -33.82 13.69
CA PRO A 64 -11.12 -34.30 12.33
C PRO A 64 -11.53 -33.17 11.37
N ALA A 65 -11.39 -33.44 10.06
CA ALA A 65 -11.88 -32.55 9.02
C ALA A 65 -13.39 -32.24 9.15
N GLY A 66 -13.75 -31.02 8.78
CA GLY A 66 -15.10 -30.48 8.89
C GLY A 66 -15.39 -29.76 10.21
N SER A 67 -14.61 -30.02 11.26
CA SER A 67 -14.77 -29.38 12.57
C SER A 67 -14.09 -28.01 12.66
N ILE A 68 -14.64 -27.20 13.55
CA ILE A 68 -14.08 -25.90 13.96
C ILE A 68 -13.43 -26.10 15.33
N CYS A 69 -12.22 -25.58 15.50
CA CYS A 69 -11.48 -25.64 16.74
C CYS A 69 -10.75 -24.32 17.00
N ALA A 70 -10.36 -24.13 18.24
CA ALA A 70 -9.41 -23.11 18.61
C ALA A 70 -8.02 -23.75 18.70
N LEU A 71 -6.98 -23.07 18.23
CA LEU A 71 -5.62 -23.56 18.26
C LEU A 71 -4.64 -22.52 18.76
N SER A 72 -3.59 -23.01 19.43
CA SER A 72 -2.43 -22.24 19.82
C SER A 72 -1.23 -22.66 18.95
N LEU A 73 -0.48 -21.67 18.47
CA LEU A 73 0.56 -21.83 17.46
C LEU A 73 1.86 -21.15 17.93
N ALA A 74 2.98 -21.78 17.62
CA ALA A 74 4.33 -21.22 17.76
C ALA A 74 5.20 -21.60 16.54
N ASP A 75 6.28 -20.89 16.26
CA ASP A 75 7.14 -21.10 15.09
C ASP A 75 7.95 -22.28 15.50
N ALA A 76 8.16 -23.20 14.57
CA ALA A 76 8.97 -24.37 14.85
C ALA A 76 10.39 -23.97 15.32
N SER A 77 10.90 -22.79 14.94
CA SER A 77 12.22 -22.30 15.38
C SER A 77 12.26 -21.81 16.84
N THR A 78 11.14 -21.43 17.43
CA THR A 78 11.07 -20.93 18.82
C THR A 78 10.19 -21.79 19.72
N ALA A 79 9.60 -22.87 19.17
CA ALA A 79 8.83 -23.83 19.95
C ALA A 79 9.79 -24.59 20.88
N PRO A 80 9.53 -24.64 22.20
CA PRO A 80 10.38 -25.39 23.12
C PRO A 80 10.22 -26.90 22.88
N ASP A 81 11.33 -27.61 22.71
CA ASP A 81 11.38 -29.08 22.62
C ASP A 81 11.15 -29.79 23.98
N GLY A 82 10.56 -29.12 24.98
CA GLY A 82 10.30 -29.71 26.31
C GLY A 82 9.64 -28.80 27.35
N ASP A 83 9.17 -29.41 28.44
CA ASP A 83 8.34 -28.85 29.55
C ASP A 83 9.05 -27.84 30.49
N ASN A 84 10.21 -27.29 30.14
CA ASN A 84 11.00 -26.45 31.06
C ASN A 84 11.07 -24.96 30.66
N HIS A 85 10.47 -24.17 31.55
CA HIS A 85 10.77 -22.80 31.99
C HIS A 85 10.60 -21.59 31.04
N GLU A 86 9.55 -20.82 31.37
CA GLU A 86 9.62 -19.43 31.86
C GLU A 86 10.55 -18.47 31.10
N HIS A 87 10.31 -18.32 29.81
CA HIS A 87 10.81 -17.16 29.08
C HIS A 87 9.65 -16.56 28.30
N GLU A 88 9.17 -15.39 28.76
CA GLU A 88 8.37 -14.40 28.05
C GLU A 88 7.81 -14.86 26.69
N TRP A 89 6.87 -15.83 26.70
CA TRP A 89 6.34 -16.46 25.48
C TRP A 89 5.35 -15.56 24.72
N THR A 90 5.47 -14.27 24.94
CA THR A 90 4.54 -13.26 24.45
C THR A 90 5.18 -12.65 23.21
N LEU A 91 4.51 -12.82 22.07
CA LEU A 91 4.59 -11.97 20.86
C LEU A 91 5.25 -12.53 19.59
N SER A 92 6.09 -13.56 19.60
CA SER A 92 6.85 -13.86 18.37
C SER A 92 6.00 -14.46 17.23
N LEU A 93 4.76 -14.91 17.50
CA LEU A 93 4.29 -16.05 16.72
C LEU A 93 2.84 -16.20 16.36
N THR A 94 2.20 -15.08 16.33
CA THR A 94 0.90 -14.98 15.69
C THR A 94 0.84 -13.69 14.89
N SER A 95 2.00 -13.42 14.31
CA SER A 95 2.35 -12.32 13.42
C SER A 95 2.26 -12.73 11.95
N VAL A 96 1.49 -13.77 11.63
CA VAL A 96 1.22 -14.14 10.24
C VAL A 96 -0.24 -13.85 10.00
N ASP A 97 -0.46 -12.70 9.39
CA ASP A 97 -1.53 -12.37 8.45
C ASP A 97 -2.99 -12.56 8.88
N ARG A 98 -3.80 -11.58 8.48
CA ARG A 98 -5.25 -11.57 8.65
C ARG A 98 -5.81 -12.73 7.82
N CYS A 99 -6.00 -13.88 8.47
CA CYS A 99 -6.34 -15.18 7.87
C CYS A 99 -5.15 -15.86 7.18
N ILE A 100 -4.76 -17.01 7.71
CA ILE A 100 -3.69 -17.85 7.16
C ILE A 100 -4.25 -19.20 6.75
N THR A 101 -3.70 -19.74 5.67
CA THR A 101 -3.92 -21.12 5.28
C THR A 101 -2.76 -21.96 5.80
N LEU A 102 -3.06 -23.04 6.52
CA LEU A 102 -2.05 -23.95 7.05
C LEU A 102 -2.17 -25.29 6.34
N SER A 103 -1.04 -25.84 5.88
CA SER A 103 -0.99 -27.17 5.26
C SER A 103 0.22 -27.96 5.70
N THR A 104 0.10 -29.28 5.67
CA THR A 104 1.24 -30.21 5.79
C THR A 104 1.94 -30.45 4.46
N THR A 105 1.30 -30.14 3.33
CA THR A 105 1.84 -30.33 1.99
C THR A 105 2.40 -29.04 1.44
N ASP A 106 3.50 -29.13 0.69
CA ASP A 106 4.16 -27.95 0.10
C ASP A 106 3.36 -27.30 -1.02
N ASP A 107 2.63 -28.08 -1.82
CA ASP A 107 1.87 -27.61 -2.99
C ASP A 107 0.41 -27.25 -2.66
N CYS A 108 0.15 -26.65 -1.49
CA CYS A 108 -1.20 -26.21 -1.13
C CYS A 108 -1.43 -24.74 -1.53
N PRO A 109 -2.38 -24.45 -2.44
CA PRO A 109 -2.74 -23.08 -2.75
C PRO A 109 -3.39 -22.40 -1.55
N PRO A 110 -3.03 -21.15 -1.22
CA PRO A 110 -3.67 -20.42 -0.13
C PRO A 110 -5.15 -20.17 -0.45
N PHE A 111 -6.00 -20.16 0.58
CA PHE A 111 -7.37 -19.70 0.45
C PHE A 111 -7.42 -18.17 0.29
N ASP A 112 -8.37 -17.70 -0.52
CA ASP A 112 -8.65 -16.27 -0.65
C ASP A 112 -9.02 -15.67 0.70
N ASN A 113 -8.41 -14.53 1.03
CA ASN A 113 -8.74 -13.79 2.24
C ASN A 113 -10.14 -13.19 2.13
N PRO A 114 -11.12 -13.60 2.96
CA PRO A 114 -12.48 -13.08 2.89
C PRO A 114 -12.58 -11.58 3.22
N TYR A 115 -11.55 -11.00 3.86
CA TYR A 115 -11.57 -9.61 4.32
C TYR A 115 -10.88 -8.62 3.36
N SER A 116 -10.21 -9.09 2.31
CA SER A 116 -9.38 -8.22 1.46
C SER A 116 -10.16 -7.43 0.40
N LYS A 117 -11.31 -7.92 -0.09
CA LYS A 117 -12.00 -7.33 -1.26
C LYS A 117 -13.33 -6.65 -0.95
N SER A 118 -13.98 -6.98 0.16
CA SER A 118 -15.33 -6.48 0.48
C SER A 118 -15.39 -5.43 1.59
N ASN A 119 -14.31 -5.23 2.35
CA ASN A 119 -14.32 -4.48 3.61
C ASN A 119 -13.28 -3.35 3.62
N ALA A 120 -13.20 -2.55 2.56
CA ALA A 120 -12.35 -1.37 2.57
C ALA A 120 -12.80 -0.42 3.70
N ALA A 121 -11.85 0.04 4.52
CA ALA A 121 -12.17 0.96 5.60
C ALA A 121 -12.77 2.26 5.08
N ILE A 122 -14.01 2.55 5.47
CA ILE A 122 -14.76 3.74 5.07
C ILE A 122 -14.39 4.93 5.97
N VAL A 123 -14.25 4.67 7.27
CA VAL A 123 -13.98 5.69 8.28
C VAL A 123 -12.55 5.52 8.76
N ARG A 124 -11.74 6.58 8.68
CA ARG A 124 -10.35 6.59 9.13
C ARG A 124 -10.17 7.62 10.22
N VAL A 125 -9.40 7.31 11.27
CA VAL A 125 -9.19 8.22 12.40
C VAL A 125 -7.76 8.08 12.92
N SER A 126 -7.10 9.21 13.21
CA SER A 126 -5.81 9.22 13.91
C SER A 126 -6.01 8.97 15.40
N VAL A 127 -5.18 8.09 15.97
CA VAL A 127 -5.19 7.71 17.37
C VAL A 127 -3.83 7.96 17.99
N GLU A 128 -3.84 8.68 19.11
CA GLU A 128 -2.66 9.05 19.87
C GLU A 128 -2.84 8.71 21.35
N PRO A 129 -1.79 8.32 22.09
CA PRO A 129 -1.87 8.22 23.54
C PRO A 129 -1.99 9.61 24.17
N LYS A 130 -2.70 9.74 25.31
CA LYS A 130 -2.71 11.01 26.06
C LYS A 130 -1.35 11.36 26.67
N HIS A 131 -0.53 10.35 26.98
CA HIS A 131 0.82 10.54 27.51
C HIS A 131 1.85 9.97 26.54
N LEU A 132 2.93 10.73 26.31
CA LEU A 132 4.01 10.34 25.39
C LEU A 132 4.76 9.07 25.81
N GLN A 133 4.68 8.67 27.08
CA GLN A 133 5.34 7.45 27.58
C GLN A 133 4.64 6.16 27.11
N ASP A 134 3.37 6.28 26.71
CA ASP A 134 2.52 5.12 26.42
C ASP A 134 2.52 4.73 24.92
N PHE A 135 3.31 5.40 24.07
CA PHE A 135 3.36 5.13 22.63
C PHE A 135 3.65 3.66 22.31
N ASP A 136 4.61 3.05 23.01
CA ASP A 136 4.96 1.64 22.79
C ASP A 136 3.82 0.71 23.21
N ALA A 137 3.08 1.07 24.26
CA ALA A 137 1.92 0.30 24.71
C ALA A 137 0.77 0.37 23.69
N VAL A 138 0.52 1.55 23.13
CA VAL A 138 -0.46 1.73 22.04
C VAL A 138 -0.03 1.00 20.78
N ALA A 139 1.23 1.08 20.37
CA ALA A 139 1.75 0.35 19.21
C ALA A 139 1.57 -1.17 19.34
N ARG A 140 1.88 -1.72 20.53
CA ARG A 140 1.59 -3.14 20.83
C ARG A 140 0.08 -3.42 20.82
N GLY A 141 -0.71 -2.57 21.46
CA GLY A 141 -2.17 -2.71 21.53
C GLY A 141 -2.83 -2.69 20.14
N LEU A 142 -2.37 -1.85 19.23
CA LEU A 142 -2.84 -1.76 17.85
C LEU A 142 -2.55 -3.06 17.09
N ARG A 143 -1.35 -3.64 17.23
CA ARG A 143 -1.04 -4.95 16.64
C ARG A 143 -1.96 -6.05 17.17
N LEU A 144 -2.30 -6.00 18.45
CA LEU A 144 -3.26 -6.94 19.05
C LEU A 144 -4.68 -6.71 18.56
N LEU A 145 -5.10 -5.45 18.39
CA LEU A 145 -6.41 -5.10 17.85
C LEU A 145 -6.57 -5.59 16.40
N GLN A 146 -5.58 -5.34 15.54
CA GLN A 146 -5.58 -5.80 14.15
C GLN A 146 -5.63 -7.34 14.03
N ARG A 147 -5.06 -8.03 15.03
CA ARG A 147 -5.14 -9.49 15.11
C ARG A 147 -6.52 -9.97 15.55
N ALA A 148 -7.16 -9.26 16.47
CA ALA A 148 -8.47 -9.62 16.99
C ALA A 148 -9.58 -9.32 15.97
N ASP A 149 -9.44 -8.23 15.23
CA ASP A 149 -10.40 -7.78 14.22
C ASP A 149 -9.75 -7.66 12.83
N PRO A 150 -10.03 -8.60 11.91
CA PRO A 150 -9.46 -8.57 10.56
C PRO A 150 -9.97 -7.40 9.71
N SER A 151 -11.08 -6.77 10.09
CA SER A 151 -11.69 -5.66 9.35
C SER A 151 -11.05 -4.30 9.70
N VAL A 152 -10.12 -4.26 10.64
CA VAL A 152 -9.38 -3.05 10.99
C VAL A 152 -8.17 -2.91 10.07
N GLU A 153 -8.07 -1.77 9.41
CA GLU A 153 -6.89 -1.34 8.67
C GLU A 153 -6.01 -0.45 9.56
N LEU A 154 -4.72 -0.74 9.61
CA LEU A 154 -3.75 0.11 10.30
C LEU A 154 -2.83 0.73 9.25
N SER A 155 -2.69 2.04 9.31
CA SER A 155 -1.73 2.80 8.50
C SER A 155 -0.98 3.76 9.40
N VAL A 156 0.28 4.02 9.06
CA VAL A 156 1.12 5.01 9.74
C VAL A 156 1.33 6.14 8.74
N LEU A 157 0.95 7.35 9.14
CA LEU A 157 1.19 8.55 8.33
C LEU A 157 2.68 8.93 8.38
N ASP A 158 3.14 9.71 7.41
CA ASP A 158 4.52 10.23 7.39
C ASP A 158 4.83 11.12 8.62
N THR A 159 3.79 11.66 9.26
CA THR A 159 3.88 12.42 10.52
C THR A 159 4.17 11.52 11.73
N GLY A 160 4.11 10.20 11.58
CA GLY A 160 4.28 9.22 12.65
C GLY A 160 2.99 8.92 13.43
N GLU A 161 1.85 9.45 12.99
CA GLU A 161 0.54 9.18 13.59
C GLU A 161 -0.01 7.81 13.16
N TYR A 162 -0.66 7.12 14.10
CA TYR A 162 -1.36 5.86 13.82
C TYR A 162 -2.79 6.15 13.35
N VAL A 163 -3.14 5.69 12.16
CA VAL A 163 -4.48 5.80 11.60
C VAL A 163 -5.17 4.44 11.60
N ILE A 164 -6.33 4.39 12.23
CA ILE A 164 -7.22 3.23 12.25
C ILE A 164 -8.31 3.43 11.21
N GLY A 165 -8.44 2.48 10.29
CA GLY A 165 -9.52 2.36 9.35
C GLY A 165 -10.55 1.32 9.78
N CYS A 166 -11.83 1.69 9.79
CA CYS A 166 -12.95 0.83 10.15
C CYS A 166 -14.07 0.91 9.09
N CYS A 167 -14.87 -0.15 8.99
CA CYS A 167 -16.03 -0.22 8.08
C CYS A 167 -17.16 0.78 8.40
N GLY A 168 -17.19 1.40 9.59
CA GLY A 168 -18.25 2.32 10.00
C GLY A 168 -18.04 2.90 11.40
N GLU A 169 -18.92 3.80 11.82
CA GLU A 169 -18.81 4.55 13.09
C GLU A 169 -18.91 3.64 14.33
N VAL A 170 -19.87 2.72 14.36
CA VAL A 170 -20.07 1.81 15.51
C VAL A 170 -18.91 0.85 15.67
N HIS A 171 -18.35 0.40 14.53
CA HIS A 171 -17.15 -0.44 14.53
C HIS A 171 -15.97 0.33 15.10
N LEU A 172 -15.77 1.58 14.67
CA LEU A 172 -14.72 2.46 15.20
C LEU A 172 -14.84 2.68 16.71
N GLU A 173 -16.04 3.01 17.22
CA GLU A 173 -16.28 3.19 18.66
C GLU A 173 -15.88 1.95 19.47
N ARG A 174 -16.26 0.76 18.97
CA ARG A 174 -15.90 -0.50 19.60
C ARG A 174 -14.39 -0.74 19.57
N CYS A 175 -13.73 -0.53 18.43
CA CYS A 175 -12.28 -0.68 18.30
C CYS A 175 -11.52 0.25 19.25
N ILE A 176 -11.93 1.50 19.38
CA ILE A 176 -11.31 2.47 20.30
C ILE A 176 -11.49 2.02 21.75
N ASN A 177 -12.70 1.59 22.12
CA ASN A 177 -13.00 1.13 23.47
C ASN A 177 -12.23 -0.16 23.83
N ASP A 178 -12.08 -1.08 22.88
CA ASP A 178 -11.33 -2.32 23.08
C ASP A 178 -9.82 -2.02 23.15
N LEU A 179 -9.30 -1.08 22.34
CA LEU A 179 -7.91 -0.63 22.42
C LEU A 179 -7.61 0.03 23.78
N SER A 180 -8.48 0.92 24.26
CA SER A 180 -8.27 1.64 25.52
C SER A 180 -8.41 0.76 26.75
N ASN A 181 -9.32 -0.23 26.74
CA ASN A 181 -9.65 -1.01 27.94
C ASN A 181 -9.03 -2.41 27.95
N LEU A 182 -8.89 -3.08 26.80
CA LEU A 182 -8.47 -4.47 26.73
C LEU A 182 -7.02 -4.62 26.30
N TYR A 183 -6.63 -3.98 25.19
CA TYR A 183 -5.34 -4.21 24.54
C TYR A 183 -4.22 -3.28 25.03
N ALA A 184 -4.32 -1.98 24.81
CA ALA A 184 -3.30 -1.01 25.22
C ALA A 184 -3.43 -0.62 26.70
N ARG A 185 -4.66 -0.62 27.24
CA ARG A 185 -4.97 -0.22 28.63
C ARG A 185 -4.51 1.20 28.96
N VAL A 186 -4.55 2.08 27.97
CA VAL A 186 -4.05 3.45 28.01
C VAL A 186 -5.16 4.39 27.55
N PRO A 187 -5.30 5.57 28.16
CA PRO A 187 -6.25 6.56 27.69
C PRO A 187 -5.76 7.18 26.37
N LEU A 188 -6.65 7.21 25.38
CA LEU A 188 -6.35 7.67 24.01
C LEU A 188 -6.97 9.04 23.73
N ASN A 189 -6.34 9.78 22.83
CA ASN A 189 -6.89 10.91 22.11
C ASN A 189 -7.22 10.48 20.68
N VAL A 190 -8.38 10.89 20.19
CA VAL A 190 -8.95 10.40 18.93
C VAL A 190 -9.31 11.61 18.08
N SER A 191 -8.79 11.66 16.86
CA SER A 191 -9.09 12.74 15.91
C SER A 191 -10.52 12.63 15.38
N PRO A 192 -11.07 13.71 14.79
CA PRO A 192 -12.26 13.56 13.95
C PRO A 192 -11.97 12.61 12.77
N PRO A 193 -13.02 11.97 12.20
CA PRO A 193 -12.92 11.17 10.98
C PRO A 193 -12.21 11.90 9.84
N LEU A 194 -11.14 11.28 9.36
CA LEU A 194 -10.40 11.65 8.17
C LEU A 194 -11.19 11.19 6.95
N VAL A 195 -11.61 12.15 6.13
CA VAL A 195 -12.17 11.88 4.81
C VAL A 195 -11.05 12.05 3.80
N ALA A 196 -10.70 10.98 3.10
CA ALA A 196 -9.81 11.07 1.95
C ALA A 196 -10.54 11.74 0.80
N ILE A 197 -10.26 13.02 0.58
CA ILE A 197 -10.80 13.76 -0.56
C ILE A 197 -9.86 13.52 -1.74
N ARG A 198 -10.41 13.10 -2.87
CA ARG A 198 -9.67 13.03 -4.15
C ARG A 198 -9.99 14.28 -4.96
N GLU A 199 -8.97 14.95 -5.46
CA GLU A 199 -9.13 16.09 -6.36
C GLU A 199 -9.04 15.65 -7.83
N SER A 200 -9.82 16.29 -8.70
CA SER A 200 -9.83 16.02 -10.14
C SER A 200 -10.00 17.31 -10.92
N ILE A 201 -9.40 17.37 -12.11
CA ILE A 201 -9.39 18.55 -12.98
C ILE A 201 -10.53 18.42 -13.99
N THR A 202 -11.51 19.33 -13.93
CA THR A 202 -12.72 19.26 -14.78
C THR A 202 -12.54 19.84 -16.18
N SER A 203 -11.67 20.84 -16.34
CA SER A 203 -11.56 21.60 -17.58
C SER A 203 -10.10 21.91 -17.88
N VAL A 204 -9.64 21.39 -19.01
CA VAL A 204 -8.44 21.87 -19.69
C VAL A 204 -8.95 22.84 -20.77
N PRO A 205 -8.50 24.09 -20.82
CA PRO A 205 -8.88 24.99 -21.89
C PRO A 205 -8.45 24.36 -23.22
N PRO A 206 -9.25 24.58 -24.29
CA PRO A 206 -8.90 24.08 -25.60
C PRO A 206 -7.50 24.59 -25.95
N THR A 207 -6.62 23.64 -26.27
CA THR A 207 -5.38 23.87 -27.00
C THR A 207 -5.66 24.96 -28.05
N GLN A 208 -5.05 26.14 -27.90
CA GLN A 208 -4.86 26.96 -29.09
C GLN A 208 -4.13 26.06 -30.08
N GLN A 209 -4.64 25.93 -31.30
CA GLN A 209 -4.28 24.92 -32.33
C GLN A 209 -2.80 24.98 -32.80
N GLY A 210 -1.84 25.20 -31.90
CA GLY A 210 -0.42 25.34 -32.13
C GLY A 210 0.44 24.38 -31.28
N ASP A 211 -0.10 23.46 -30.48
CA ASP A 211 0.78 22.53 -29.73
C ASP A 211 1.30 21.36 -30.61
N THR A 212 0.69 21.09 -31.77
CA THR A 212 1.36 20.32 -32.84
C THR A 212 2.51 21.09 -33.50
N SER A 213 2.59 22.41 -33.32
CA SER A 213 3.69 23.23 -33.85
C SER A 213 4.92 23.25 -32.94
N LEU A 214 4.82 22.79 -31.68
CA LEU A 214 5.95 22.77 -30.75
C LEU A 214 6.86 21.56 -30.96
N SER A 215 6.31 20.37 -31.23
CA SER A 215 7.09 19.20 -31.67
C SER A 215 7.75 19.47 -33.03
N GLU A 216 7.07 20.20 -33.91
CA GLU A 216 7.58 20.61 -35.22
C GLU A 216 8.66 21.71 -35.12
N ALA A 217 8.53 22.65 -34.17
CA ALA A 217 9.54 23.66 -33.85
C ALA A 217 10.79 23.05 -33.16
N LEU A 218 10.61 22.02 -32.32
CA LEU A 218 11.70 21.22 -31.76
C LEU A 218 12.41 20.40 -32.85
N ALA A 219 11.66 19.80 -33.78
CA ALA A 219 12.23 19.09 -34.93
C ALA A 219 13.00 20.00 -35.90
N LYS A 220 12.64 21.29 -36.01
CA LYS A 220 13.41 22.28 -36.81
C LYS A 220 14.69 22.75 -36.11
N SER A 221 14.72 22.77 -34.78
CA SER A 221 15.88 23.22 -34.01
C SER A 221 16.88 22.10 -33.69
N VAL A 222 16.45 20.85 -33.79
CA VAL A 222 17.32 19.67 -33.63
C VAL A 222 17.41 18.98 -34.98
N ASN A 223 18.58 19.02 -35.61
CA ASN A 223 18.82 18.34 -36.88
C ASN A 223 18.69 16.82 -36.69
N PHE A 224 17.50 16.27 -36.93
CA PHE A 224 17.20 14.87 -36.74
C PHE A 224 16.68 14.28 -38.06
N PRO A 225 17.27 13.18 -38.57
CA PRO A 225 18.33 12.40 -37.95
C PRO A 225 19.73 13.05 -38.08
N PRO A 226 20.64 12.80 -37.12
CA PRO A 226 21.92 13.53 -36.95
C PRO A 226 22.95 13.35 -38.09
N TRP A 227 22.64 12.54 -39.10
CA TRP A 227 23.50 12.28 -40.26
C TRP A 227 23.05 13.00 -41.54
N ALA A 228 21.94 13.76 -41.49
CA ALA A 228 21.54 14.63 -42.59
C ALA A 228 22.41 15.91 -42.58
N THR A 229 23.49 15.92 -43.36
CA THR A 229 24.30 17.13 -43.58
C THR A 229 23.53 18.16 -44.40
N ASP A 230 23.74 19.46 -44.16
CA ASP A 230 23.13 20.64 -44.81
C ASP A 230 23.38 20.78 -46.34
N ARG A 231 23.52 19.69 -47.10
CA ARG A 231 23.67 19.72 -48.56
C ARG A 231 22.34 19.87 -49.31
N ASP A 232 21.21 19.66 -48.65
CA ASP A 232 19.89 19.74 -49.29
C ASP A 232 19.20 21.11 -49.11
N LYS A 233 19.71 22.00 -48.25
CA LYS A 233 19.14 23.34 -48.02
C LYS A 233 19.59 24.42 -49.03
N GLU A 234 20.62 24.15 -49.83
CA GLU A 234 21.12 25.10 -50.83
C GLU A 234 20.23 25.19 -52.09
N LYS A 235 19.30 24.24 -52.31
CA LYS A 235 18.39 24.29 -53.47
C LYS A 235 17.16 25.18 -53.28
N GLU A 236 16.83 25.61 -52.06
CA GLU A 236 15.64 26.46 -51.81
C GLU A 236 15.97 27.95 -51.62
N LYS A 237 17.25 28.33 -51.46
CA LYS A 237 17.66 29.73 -51.22
C LYS A 237 17.91 30.58 -52.47
N GLU A 238 17.71 30.05 -53.67
CA GLU A 238 17.92 30.83 -54.92
C GLU A 238 16.68 31.62 -55.37
N LYS A 239 15.58 31.65 -54.60
CA LYS A 239 14.32 32.29 -55.03
C LYS A 239 13.84 33.52 -54.28
N ASP A 240 14.42 33.91 -53.16
CA ASP A 240 14.01 35.14 -52.46
C ASP A 240 15.22 36.01 -52.15
N LYS A 241 15.60 36.80 -53.16
CA LYS A 241 16.53 37.91 -53.02
C LYS A 241 15.84 39.16 -53.55
N ASP A 242 15.04 39.82 -52.71
CA ASP A 242 14.93 41.27 -52.77
C ASP A 242 14.46 41.92 -51.45
N LYS A 243 15.19 42.97 -51.07
CA LYS A 243 14.90 44.06 -50.11
C LYS A 243 15.07 43.87 -48.59
N GLY A 244 16.11 44.55 -48.09
CA GLY A 244 15.94 45.60 -47.07
C GLY A 244 16.64 45.39 -45.72
N GLU A 245 17.81 46.00 -45.53
CA GLU A 245 18.47 46.28 -44.24
C GLU A 245 17.66 47.26 -43.37
N GLU A 246 17.66 47.05 -42.04
CA GLU A 246 18.20 48.03 -41.07
C GLU A 246 18.23 47.45 -39.63
N ASP A 247 19.30 47.81 -38.91
CA ASP A 247 19.80 47.27 -37.65
C ASP A 247 19.11 47.83 -36.38
N GLY A 248 19.25 47.11 -35.25
CA GLY A 248 19.02 47.68 -33.91
C GLY A 248 19.04 46.69 -32.74
N GLU A 249 20.21 46.46 -32.16
CA GLU A 249 20.45 45.67 -30.94
C GLU A 249 19.86 46.28 -29.66
N GLY A 250 19.54 45.42 -28.68
CA GLY A 250 19.29 45.85 -27.30
C GLY A 250 18.92 44.73 -26.32
N LYS A 251 19.88 43.87 -25.97
CA LYS A 251 19.73 42.84 -24.92
C LYS A 251 19.50 43.47 -23.53
N LYS A 252 18.56 42.92 -22.76
CA LYS A 252 18.61 42.94 -21.29
C LYS A 252 18.01 41.66 -20.72
N ALA A 253 18.75 41.01 -19.83
CA ALA A 253 18.31 39.91 -18.96
C ALA A 253 18.68 40.29 -17.50
N PRO A 254 18.22 39.60 -16.43
CA PRO A 254 17.14 38.60 -16.28
C PRO A 254 16.12 39.03 -15.18
N PRO A 255 15.14 38.20 -14.74
CA PRO A 255 15.43 37.32 -13.60
C PRO A 255 14.66 35.98 -13.55
N ALA A 256 15.23 35.07 -12.74
CA ALA A 256 14.64 33.95 -11.98
C ALA A 256 13.84 32.86 -12.72
N ALA A 257 13.99 31.62 -12.25
CA ALA A 257 13.22 30.46 -12.70
C ALA A 257 11.71 30.73 -12.52
N ALA A 258 11.08 31.22 -13.58
CA ALA A 258 9.67 31.53 -13.61
C ALA A 258 8.96 30.34 -14.25
N ALA A 259 8.07 29.69 -13.50
CA ALA A 259 7.03 28.89 -14.10
C ALA A 259 6.22 29.84 -14.99
N VAL A 260 6.28 29.64 -16.30
CA VAL A 260 5.47 30.42 -17.25
C VAL A 260 4.18 29.65 -17.44
N GLU A 261 3.09 30.14 -16.86
CA GLU A 261 1.75 29.64 -17.13
C GLU A 261 1.36 30.01 -18.57
N ILE A 262 1.34 29.04 -19.48
CA ILE A 262 1.01 29.26 -20.90
C ILE A 262 -0.52 29.19 -21.15
N GLY A 263 -1.29 28.89 -20.10
CA GLY A 263 -2.74 28.82 -20.11
C GLY A 263 -3.22 28.05 -18.89
N LYS A 264 -4.49 28.24 -18.49
CA LYS A 264 -5.07 27.51 -17.36
C LYS A 264 -4.86 25.99 -17.56
N GLY A 265 -4.21 25.26 -16.66
CA GLY A 265 -4.09 23.79 -16.75
C GLY A 265 -2.88 23.22 -17.52
N SER A 266 -1.98 24.04 -18.06
CA SER A 266 -0.68 23.58 -18.58
C SER A 266 0.47 24.38 -17.94
N VAL A 267 1.40 23.68 -17.28
CA VAL A 267 2.52 24.31 -16.56
C VAL A 267 3.82 23.98 -17.29
N ARG A 268 4.57 25.01 -17.68
CA ARG A 268 5.91 24.86 -18.23
C ARG A 268 6.94 25.32 -17.21
N VAL A 269 7.84 24.42 -16.83
CA VAL A 269 8.94 24.69 -15.90
C VAL A 269 10.26 24.58 -16.66
N GLU A 270 11.08 25.62 -16.57
CA GLU A 270 12.42 25.63 -17.13
C GLU A 270 13.47 25.66 -16.01
N THR A 271 14.51 24.84 -16.16
CA THR A 271 15.68 24.91 -15.28
C THR A 271 16.44 26.22 -15.49
N ALA A 272 17.11 26.73 -14.45
CA ALA A 272 17.79 28.03 -14.48
C ALA A 272 18.85 28.15 -15.60
N ASN A 273 19.41 27.03 -16.06
CA ASN A 273 20.37 26.96 -17.16
C ASN A 273 19.74 26.61 -18.52
N ARG A 274 18.40 26.52 -18.60
CA ARG A 274 17.61 26.13 -19.79
C ARG A 274 18.05 24.83 -20.45
N ARG A 275 18.72 23.93 -19.71
CA ARG A 275 19.12 22.62 -20.25
C ARG A 275 17.98 21.60 -20.23
N ALA A 276 17.00 21.81 -19.35
CA ALA A 276 15.80 21.00 -19.27
C ALA A 276 14.56 21.90 -19.18
N VAL A 277 13.56 21.55 -19.98
CA VAL A 277 12.24 22.17 -20.03
C VAL A 277 11.22 21.05 -19.89
N ILE A 278 10.35 21.15 -18.89
CA ILE A 278 9.28 20.19 -18.64
C ILE A 278 7.95 20.91 -18.83
N THR A 279 7.09 20.33 -19.67
CA THR A 279 5.71 20.79 -19.85
C THR A 279 4.77 19.73 -19.29
N LEU A 280 3.97 20.11 -18.30
CA LEU A 280 2.97 19.26 -17.66
C LEU A 280 1.58 19.68 -18.13
N ARG A 281 0.78 18.68 -18.51
CA ARG A 281 -0.64 18.81 -18.85
C ARG A 281 -1.38 17.71 -18.11
N ALA A 282 -2.47 18.06 -17.46
CA ALA A 282 -3.33 17.10 -16.77
C ALA A 282 -4.72 17.12 -17.41
N GLU A 283 -5.21 15.96 -17.81
CA GLU A 283 -6.52 15.80 -18.47
C GLU A 283 -7.42 14.89 -17.63
N PRO A 284 -8.74 15.14 -17.59
CA PRO A 284 -9.67 14.25 -16.91
C PRO A 284 -9.69 12.88 -17.60
N LEU A 285 -9.44 11.82 -16.83
CA LEU A 285 -9.61 10.46 -17.33
C LEU A 285 -11.11 10.11 -17.41
N PRO A 286 -11.53 9.32 -18.42
CA PRO A 286 -12.87 8.78 -18.48
C PRO A 286 -13.22 7.99 -17.19
N PRO A 287 -14.46 8.07 -16.68
CA PRO A 287 -14.84 7.46 -15.41
C PRO A 287 -14.71 5.92 -15.43
N GLU A 288 -14.87 5.29 -16.59
CA GLU A 288 -14.68 3.84 -16.76
C GLU A 288 -13.22 3.43 -16.53
N VAL A 289 -12.27 4.24 -17.00
CA VAL A 289 -10.84 4.00 -16.81
C VAL A 289 -10.45 4.25 -15.37
N VAL A 290 -10.96 5.31 -14.74
CA VAL A 290 -10.72 5.59 -13.31
C VAL A 290 -11.21 4.44 -12.44
N LYS A 291 -12.45 3.97 -12.67
CA LYS A 291 -13.01 2.84 -11.95
C LYS A 291 -12.19 1.57 -12.16
N TRP A 292 -11.79 1.29 -13.40
CA TRP A 292 -10.94 0.14 -13.69
C TRP A 292 -9.57 0.26 -13.01
N LEU A 293 -8.98 1.45 -12.94
CA LEU A 293 -7.74 1.68 -12.21
C LEU A 293 -7.94 1.45 -10.71
N ASP A 294 -8.98 2.01 -10.10
CA ASP A 294 -9.31 1.82 -8.68
C ASP A 294 -9.48 0.33 -8.33
N ASP A 295 -10.16 -0.43 -9.19
CA ASP A 295 -10.38 -1.87 -8.99
C ASP A 295 -9.07 -2.69 -9.12
N ASN A 296 -8.02 -2.13 -9.74
CA ASN A 296 -6.74 -2.79 -10.03
C ASN A 296 -5.52 -2.09 -9.40
N GLU A 297 -5.72 -1.15 -8.47
CA GLU A 297 -4.65 -0.36 -7.82
C GLU A 297 -3.68 -1.22 -6.98
N GLY A 298 -3.98 -2.50 -6.75
CA GLY A 298 -3.17 -3.47 -5.98
C GLY A 298 -1.80 -3.85 -6.59
N GLY A 299 -1.18 -3.01 -7.41
CA GLY A 299 0.14 -3.24 -8.00
C GLY A 299 1.15 -2.10 -7.82
N ILE A 300 0.77 -0.97 -7.21
CA ILE A 300 1.67 0.19 -7.03
C ILE A 300 1.40 0.83 -5.66
N SER A 301 1.81 0.16 -4.58
CA SER A 301 2.12 0.82 -3.31
C SER A 301 3.16 0.02 -2.55
#